data_AF-A0A1J4N5M0-F1
#
_entry.id   AF-A0A1J4N5M0-F1
#
_cell.length_a   1.000
_cell.length_b   1.000
_cell.length_c   1.000
_cell.angle_alpha   90.00
_cell.angle_beta   90.00
_cell.angle_gamma   90.00
#
_symmetry.space_group_name_H-M   'P 1'
#
loop_
_entity.id
_entity.type
_entity.pdbx_description
1 polymer ?
#
loop_
_entity_poly.entity_id
_entity_poly.type
_entity_poly.pdbx_seq_one_letter_code
_entity_poly.pdbx_strand_id
1 'polypeptide(L)'
;MGRAATAHRRRGSLTLDPLRDLFRKPEEYRVAGAEQYWIVDRELRSLTVLSNAETGWDVTLELNDSDPVGSVVVVGYGTVRIDLHKIL
;
A
#
# COMPACT_ATOMS: atom_id res chain seq x y z
N MET A 1 -24.95 23.90 42.60
CA MET A 1 -24.01 24.76 41.85
C MET A 1 -22.69 24.02 41.69
N GLY A 2 -22.11 23.98 40.48
CA GLY A 2 -20.73 23.52 40.28
C GLY A 2 -20.58 22.26 39.44
N ARG A 3 -20.51 22.43 38.12
CA ARG A 3 -20.14 21.45 37.10
C ARG A 3 -18.66 21.09 37.22
N ALA A 4 -18.26 19.89 36.80
CA ALA A 4 -17.25 19.72 35.74
C ALA A 4 -17.10 18.24 35.39
N ALA A 5 -17.34 17.94 34.11
CA ALA A 5 -17.11 16.65 33.49
C ALA A 5 -15.62 16.34 33.42
N THR A 6 -15.21 15.19 33.93
CA THR A 6 -13.84 14.69 33.76
C THR A 6 -13.71 14.10 32.37
N ALA A 7 -13.24 14.92 31.44
CA ALA A 7 -12.87 14.53 30.10
C ALA A 7 -11.69 13.54 30.15
N HIS A 8 -11.97 12.26 29.91
CA HIS A 8 -10.92 11.27 29.66
C HIS A 8 -10.57 11.31 28.17
N ARG A 9 -9.67 12.23 27.81
CA ARG A 9 -9.08 12.31 26.47
C ARG A 9 -8.11 11.13 26.30
N ARG A 10 -8.60 9.96 25.87
CA ARG A 10 -7.73 8.93 25.31
C ARG A 10 -7.45 9.25 23.84
N ARG A 11 -6.16 9.37 23.54
CA ARG A 11 -5.59 9.54 22.18
C ARG A 11 -6.20 8.54 21.21
N GLY A 12 -6.42 9.01 19.99
CA GLY A 12 -7.14 8.31 18.94
C GLY A 12 -6.56 6.95 18.59
N SER A 13 -7.46 5.98 18.49
CA SER A 13 -7.29 4.85 17.58
C SER A 13 -7.82 5.29 16.22
N LEU A 14 -7.02 6.07 15.50
CA LEU A 14 -7.19 6.21 14.06
C LEU A 14 -6.55 4.95 13.46
N THR A 15 -7.27 3.84 13.50
CA THR A 15 -7.04 2.75 12.54
C THR A 15 -7.66 3.20 11.22
N LEU A 16 -7.12 4.28 10.65
CA LEU A 16 -7.25 4.50 9.24
C LEU A 16 -6.26 3.53 8.64
N ASP A 17 -6.75 2.38 8.20
CA ASP A 17 -5.99 1.44 7.38
C ASP A 17 -5.62 2.22 6.11
N PRO A 18 -4.39 2.77 5.97
CA PRO A 18 -4.09 3.72 4.89
C PRO A 18 -4.18 3.04 3.52
N LEU A 19 -4.03 1.72 3.52
CA LEU A 19 -4.33 0.86 2.39
C LEU A 19 -5.77 1.03 1.96
N ARG A 20 -6.75 0.92 2.87
CA ARG A 20 -8.19 0.93 2.52
C ARG A 20 -8.63 2.22 1.82
N ASP A 21 -8.02 3.36 2.14
CA ASP A 21 -8.32 4.67 1.54
C ASP A 21 -7.59 4.95 0.23
N LEU A 22 -6.54 4.19 -0.13
CA LEU A 22 -5.90 4.28 -1.44
C LEU A 22 -6.78 3.68 -2.57
N PHE A 23 -7.84 2.95 -2.24
CA PHE A 23 -8.58 2.11 -3.17
C PHE A 23 -9.81 2.75 -3.85
N ARG A 24 -9.88 4.08 -4.01
CA ARG A 24 -11.02 4.67 -4.76
C ARG A 24 -10.85 4.69 -6.30
N LYS A 25 -9.62 4.49 -6.81
CA LYS A 25 -9.28 4.35 -8.25
C LYS A 25 -8.84 2.97 -8.80
N PRO A 26 -8.52 1.92 -8.00
CA PRO A 26 -8.03 0.65 -8.51
C PRO A 26 -9.04 -0.12 -9.36
N GLU A 27 -10.35 0.04 -9.12
CA GLU A 27 -11.36 -0.70 -9.88
C GLU A 27 -11.36 -0.28 -11.36
N GLU A 28 -11.16 1.00 -11.65
CA GLU A 28 -11.08 1.50 -13.02
C GLU A 28 -9.86 0.94 -13.77
N TYR A 29 -8.69 0.86 -13.12
CA TYR A 29 -7.50 0.24 -13.70
C TYR A 29 -7.64 -1.27 -13.87
N ARG A 30 -8.34 -1.93 -12.93
CA ARG A 30 -8.64 -3.36 -13.00
C ARG A 30 -9.54 -3.66 -14.20
N VAL A 31 -10.60 -2.87 -14.38
CA VAL A 31 -11.54 -2.96 -15.50
C VAL A 31 -10.86 -2.61 -16.82
N ALA A 32 -9.88 -1.69 -16.81
CA ALA A 32 -9.04 -1.38 -17.97
C ALA A 32 -8.01 -2.47 -18.31
N GLY A 33 -7.93 -3.55 -17.53
CA GLY A 33 -7.05 -4.69 -17.80
C GLY A 33 -5.60 -4.50 -17.35
N ALA A 34 -5.33 -3.58 -16.44
CA ALA A 34 -3.99 -3.48 -15.85
C ALA A 34 -3.69 -4.76 -15.05
N GLU A 35 -2.58 -5.43 -15.38
CA GLU A 35 -2.17 -6.66 -14.71
C GLU A 35 -1.56 -6.38 -13.33
N GLN A 36 -0.93 -5.21 -13.16
CA GLN A 36 -0.29 -4.80 -11.92
C GLN A 36 -0.51 -3.33 -11.60
N TYR A 37 -0.53 -3.01 -10.30
CA TYR A 37 -0.62 -1.66 -9.77
C TYR A 37 0.47 -1.44 -8.72
N TRP A 38 1.29 -0.41 -8.94
CA TRP A 38 2.50 -0.15 -8.16
C TRP A 38 2.33 1.14 -7.37
N ILE A 39 2.39 1.04 -6.05
CA ILE A 39 2.25 2.16 -5.13
C ILE A 39 3.64 2.46 -4.57
N VAL A 40 4.11 3.69 -4.80
CA VAL A 40 5.41 4.16 -4.31
C VAL A 40 5.17 5.30 -3.33
N ASP A 41 5.64 5.14 -2.10
CA ASP A 41 5.68 6.20 -1.10
C ASP A 41 7.14 6.64 -0.90
N ARG A 42 7.44 7.91 -1.23
CA ARG A 42 8.80 8.45 -1.12
C ARG A 42 9.13 8.95 0.27
N GLU A 43 8.13 9.33 1.06
CA GLU A 43 8.34 9.84 2.42
C GLU A 43 8.60 8.67 3.37
N LEU A 44 7.82 7.60 3.23
CA LEU A 44 7.98 6.36 3.99
C LEU A 44 8.98 5.39 3.36
N ARG A 45 9.51 5.71 2.18
CA ARG A 45 10.41 4.85 1.39
C ARG A 45 9.87 3.43 1.29
N SER A 46 8.68 3.30 0.75
CA SER A 46 8.01 2.01 0.58
C SER A 46 7.51 1.81 -0.84
N LEU A 47 7.40 0.54 -1.21
CA LEU A 47 6.80 0.08 -2.46
C LEU A 47 5.83 -1.05 -2.15
N THR A 48 4.61 -0.95 -2.67
CA THR A 48 3.65 -2.06 -2.67
C THR A 48 3.27 -2.36 -4.11
N VAL A 49 3.45 -3.61 -4.54
CA VAL A 49 3.03 -4.10 -5.86
C VAL A 49 1.83 -5.01 -5.69
N LEU A 50 0.74 -4.62 -6.32
CA LEU A 50 -0.51 -5.35 -6.38
C LEU A 50 -0.64 -6.00 -7.75
N SER A 51 -1.06 -7.27 -7.80
CA SER A 51 -1.44 -7.93 -9.05
C SER A 51 -2.95 -8.07 -9.14
N ASN A 52 -3.47 -7.96 -10.34
CA ASN A 52 -4.90 -8.09 -10.61
C ASN A 52 -5.29 -9.56 -10.51
N ALA A 53 -6.12 -9.87 -9.52
CA ALA A 53 -6.69 -11.17 -9.28
C ALA A 53 -8.18 -11.18 -9.63
N GLU A 54 -8.77 -12.37 -9.77
CA GLU A 54 -10.18 -12.53 -10.16
C GLU A 54 -11.13 -11.73 -9.25
N THR A 55 -10.83 -11.65 -7.96
CA THR A 55 -11.65 -11.00 -6.93
C THR A 55 -11.18 -9.60 -6.54
N GLY A 56 -10.10 -9.07 -7.14
CA GLY A 56 -9.58 -7.75 -6.76
C GLY A 56 -8.08 -7.60 -6.98
N TRP A 57 -7.40 -7.05 -5.98
CA TRP A 57 -5.96 -6.81 -6.00
C TRP A 57 -5.29 -7.64 -4.92
N ASP A 58 -4.28 -8.42 -5.28
CA ASP A 58 -3.46 -9.20 -4.35
C ASP A 58 -2.09 -8.55 -4.19
N VAL A 59 -1.62 -8.40 -2.95
CA VAL A 59 -0.26 -7.91 -2.68
C VAL A 59 0.73 -8.99 -3.08
N THR A 60 1.57 -8.68 -4.06
CA THR A 60 2.60 -9.57 -4.59
C THR A 60 4.00 -9.18 -4.14
N LEU A 61 4.20 -7.93 -3.76
CA LEU A 61 5.44 -7.46 -3.14
C LEU A 61 5.16 -6.28 -2.22
N GLU A 62 5.79 -6.26 -1.06
CA GLU A 62 5.86 -5.11 -0.18
C GLU A 62 7.32 -4.92 0.24
N LEU A 63 7.84 -3.70 0.05
CA LEU A 63 9.19 -3.31 0.44
C LEU A 63 9.15 -2.05 1.30
N ASN A 64 10.10 -1.94 2.21
CA ASN A 64 10.31 -0.77 3.06
C ASN A 64 11.79 -0.70 3.49
N ASP A 65 12.18 0.30 4.28
CA ASP A 65 13.58 0.43 4.74
C ASP A 65 14.10 -0.77 5.55
N SER A 66 13.23 -1.57 6.18
CA SER A 66 13.65 -2.78 6.93
C SER A 66 13.82 -4.01 6.03
N ASP A 67 13.03 -4.10 4.95
CA ASP A 67 13.15 -5.11 3.90
C ASP A 67 13.15 -4.44 2.52
N PRO A 68 14.30 -3.90 2.08
CA PRO A 68 14.34 -2.99 0.93
C PRO A 68 14.48 -3.70 -0.41
N VAL A 69 14.56 -5.03 -0.42
CA VAL A 69 14.87 -5.81 -1.62
C VAL A 69 13.92 -6.98 -1.77
N GLY A 70 13.33 -7.11 -2.95
CA GLY A 70 12.44 -8.23 -3.25
C GLY A 70 12.33 -8.52 -4.74
N SER A 71 11.48 -9.47 -5.09
CA SER A 71 11.27 -9.88 -6.48
C SER A 71 9.79 -9.93 -6.80
N VAL A 72 9.42 -9.40 -7.96
CA VAL A 72 8.05 -9.43 -8.47
C VAL A 72 8.04 -10.02 -9.87
N VAL A 73 7.04 -10.84 -10.18
CA VAL A 73 6.83 -11.35 -11.54
C VAL A 73 6.07 -10.29 -12.34
N VAL A 74 6.66 -9.82 -13.43
CA VAL A 74 6.03 -8.88 -14.37
C VAL A 74 5.68 -9.65 -15.62
N VAL A 75 4.39 -9.67 -15.98
CA VAL A 75 3.93 -10.38 -17.17
C VAL A 75 4.62 -9.80 -18.42
N GLY A 76 5.10 -10.69 -19.29
CA GLY A 76 5.89 -10.32 -20.48
C GLY A 76 7.36 -10.00 -20.22
N TYR A 77 7.79 -9.84 -18.96
CA TYR A 77 9.18 -9.51 -18.59
C TYR A 77 9.83 -10.50 -17.61
N GLY A 78 9.06 -11.39 -16.99
CA GLY A 78 9.56 -12.40 -16.05
C GLY A 78 9.79 -11.82 -14.65
N THR A 79 10.68 -12.42 -13.87
CA THR A 79 10.95 -11.98 -12.50
C THR A 79 11.91 -10.80 -12.48
N VAL A 80 11.45 -9.67 -11.93
CA VAL A 80 12.23 -8.44 -11.76
C VAL A 80 12.63 -8.31 -10.29
N ARG A 81 13.92 -8.14 -10.03
CA ARG A 81 14.45 -7.82 -8.69
C ARG A 81 14.41 -6.31 -8.47
N ILE A 82 13.84 -5.90 -7.35
CA ILE A 82 13.72 -4.49 -6.96
C ILE A 82 14.55 -4.25 -5.71
N ASP A 83 15.23 -3.11 -5.68
CA ASP A 83 16.04 -2.63 -4.56
C ASP A 83 15.69 -1.16 -4.35
N LEU A 84 15.03 -0.85 -3.23
CA LEU A 84 14.55 0.49 -2.92
C LEU A 84 15.68 1.52 -2.91
N HIS A 85 16.88 1.13 -2.45
CA HIS A 85 18.03 2.04 -2.38
C HIS A 85 18.53 2.50 -3.76
N LYS A 86 18.10 1.85 -4.83
CA LYS A 86 18.47 2.19 -6.21
C LYS A 86 17.41 3.01 -6.94
N ILE A 87 16.19 3.04 -6.42
CA ILE A 87 15.03 3.68 -7.10
C ILE A 87 14.41 4.83 -6.30
N LEU A 88 14.76 4.99 -5.02
CA LEU A 88 14.33 6.05 -4.11
C LEU A 88 15.50 6.67 -3.34
#